data_AF-A0A6J5GJL4-F1
#
_entry.id   AF-A0A6J5GJL4-F1
#
_cell.length_a   1.000
_cell.length_b   1.000
_cell.length_c   1.000
_cell.angle_alpha   90.00
_cell.angle_beta   90.00
_cell.angle_gamma   90.00
#
_symmetry.space_group_name_H-M   'P 1'
#
loop_
_entity.id
_entity.type
_entity.pdbx_description
1 polymer ?
#
loop_
_entity_poly.entity_id
_entity_poly.type
_entity_poly.pdbx_seq_one_letter_code
_entity_poly.pdbx_strand_id
1 'polypeptide(L)'
;MERLARICFWGYMLMLLGIGGSGIFIAAWELPHIFDVRLDSIPEPHRATFLSQYRFLKGLELGFGVFCWAFRNEIFLPLTASRVFLGGLCAGVAARVLSFIVDGNPTKVFIAFCVLEAVTGFLVWEVVWRGRTS
;
A
#
# COMPACT_ATOMS: atom_id res chain seq x y z
N MET A 1 20.73 -6.41 7.76
CA MET A 1 19.37 -6.80 7.34
C MET A 1 18.30 -6.12 8.19
N GLU A 2 18.29 -6.32 9.51
CA GLU A 2 17.22 -5.80 10.37
C GLU A 2 17.04 -4.27 10.33
N ARG A 3 18.13 -3.49 10.41
CA ARG A 3 18.04 -2.01 10.29
C ARG A 3 17.42 -1.57 8.97
N LEU A 4 17.81 -2.21 7.86
CA LEU A 4 17.27 -1.90 6.53
C LEU A 4 15.78 -2.24 6.45
N ALA A 5 15.39 -3.42 6.98
CA ALA A 5 13.98 -3.83 7.05
C ALA A 5 13.14 -2.81 7.82
N ARG A 6 13.65 -2.32 8.96
CA ARG A 6 12.99 -1.28 9.75
C ARG A 6 12.86 0.03 8.97
N ILE A 7 13.91 0.48 8.28
CA ILE A 7 13.85 1.71 7.47
C ILE A 7 12.81 1.59 6.35
N CYS A 8 12.84 0.49 5.59
CA CYS A 8 11.87 0.23 4.52
C CYS A 8 10.45 0.14 5.07
N PHE A 9 10.25 -0.57 6.18
CA PHE A 9 8.97 -0.67 6.87
C PHE A 9 8.44 0.71 7.31
N TRP A 10 9.29 1.54 7.91
CA TRP A 10 8.90 2.90 8.30
C TRP A 10 8.51 3.75 7.09
N GLY A 11 9.28 3.67 6.00
CA GLY A 11 8.94 4.34 4.74
C GLY A 11 7.59 3.89 4.17
N TYR A 12 7.37 2.57 4.12
CA TYR A 12 6.12 1.98 3.67
C TYR A 12 4.92 2.37 4.55
N MET A 13 5.09 2.33 5.87
CA MET A 13 4.05 2.72 6.82
C MET A 13 3.70 4.21 6.70
N LEU A 14 4.69 5.09 6.62
CA LEU A 14 4.46 6.53 6.43
C LEU A 14 3.81 6.81 5.08
N MET A 15 4.17 6.06 4.04
CA MET A 15 3.50 6.13 2.73
C MET A 15 2.01 5.78 2.87
N LEU A 16 1.66 4.67 3.52
CA LEU A 16 0.27 4.27 3.73
C LEU A 16 -0.53 5.32 4.53
N LEU A 17 0.06 5.85 5.60
CA LEU A 17 -0.58 6.89 6.42
C LEU A 17 -0.75 8.20 5.64
N GLY A 18 0.30 8.65 4.96
CA GLY A 18 0.33 9.93 4.24
C GLY A 18 -0.51 9.89 2.98
N ILE A 19 -0.25 8.92 2.10
CA ILE A 19 -0.94 8.79 0.81
C ILE A 19 -2.38 8.30 1.01
N GLY A 20 -2.59 7.30 1.87
CA GLY A 20 -3.93 6.83 2.20
C GLY A 20 -4.76 7.93 2.87
N GLY A 21 -4.17 8.63 3.85
CA GLY A 21 -4.85 9.73 4.54
C GLY A 21 -5.18 10.91 3.64
N SER A 22 -4.20 11.41 2.87
CA SER A 22 -4.42 12.52 1.95
C SER A 22 -5.42 12.16 0.86
N GLY A 23 -5.32 10.97 0.26
CA GLY A 23 -6.19 10.52 -0.82
C GLY A 23 -7.69 10.52 -0.48
N ILE A 24 -8.07 10.38 0.79
CA ILE A 24 -9.48 10.52 1.22
C ILE A 24 -10.00 11.94 0.94
N PHE A 25 -9.20 12.96 1.26
CA PHE A 25 -9.59 14.36 1.18
C PHE A 25 -9.37 14.95 -0.22
N ILE A 26 -8.24 14.61 -0.85
CA ILE A 26 -7.82 15.23 -2.11
C ILE A 26 -8.04 14.35 -3.35
N ALA A 27 -8.79 13.25 -3.28
CA ALA A 27 -9.07 12.34 -4.41
C ALA A 27 -9.40 13.05 -5.74
N ALA A 28 -10.30 14.03 -5.70
CA ALA A 28 -10.76 14.75 -6.90
C ALA A 28 -9.65 15.60 -7.55
N TRP A 29 -8.64 16.01 -6.77
CA TRP A 29 -7.46 16.68 -7.27
C TRP A 29 -6.35 15.70 -7.66
N GLU A 30 -6.13 14.66 -6.85
CA GLU A 30 -5.06 13.67 -7.02
C GLU A 30 -5.21 12.87 -8.32
N LEU A 31 -6.43 12.38 -8.60
CA LEU A 31 -6.73 11.57 -9.79
C LEU A 31 -6.36 12.26 -11.12
N PRO A 32 -6.76 13.51 -11.40
CA PRO A 32 -6.36 14.18 -12.64
C PRO A 32 -4.90 14.64 -12.65
N HIS A 33 -4.33 15.09 -11.52
CA HIS A 33 -2.99 15.70 -11.53
C HIS A 33 -1.85 14.70 -11.39
N ILE A 34 -2.07 13.60 -10.67
CA ILE A 34 -1.03 12.59 -10.39
C ILE A 34 -1.22 11.36 -11.27
N PHE A 35 -2.47 10.97 -11.52
CA PHE A 35 -2.81 9.75 -12.24
C PHE A 35 -3.37 9.99 -13.65
N ASP A 36 -3.44 11.25 -14.10
CA ASP A 36 -3.93 11.64 -15.42
C ASP A 36 -5.33 11.10 -15.75
N VAL A 37 -6.17 10.95 -14.72
CA VAL A 37 -7.55 10.46 -14.86
C VAL A 37 -8.48 11.62 -15.20
N ARG A 38 -9.10 11.58 -16.38
CA ARG A 38 -10.04 12.61 -16.86
C ARG A 38 -11.42 12.49 -16.22
N LEU A 39 -11.54 12.96 -14.98
CA LEU A 39 -12.81 12.95 -14.25
C LEU A 39 -13.94 13.72 -14.95
N ASP A 40 -13.62 14.76 -15.70
CA ASP A 40 -14.61 15.59 -16.40
C ASP A 40 -15.31 14.86 -17.56
N SER A 41 -14.69 13.79 -18.09
CA SER A 41 -15.31 12.96 -19.12
C SER A 41 -16.30 11.94 -18.56
N ILE A 42 -16.38 11.78 -17.24
CA ILE A 42 -17.28 10.84 -16.58
C ILE A 42 -18.56 11.60 -16.18
N PRO A 43 -19.73 11.25 -16.74
CA PRO A 43 -20.98 11.89 -16.37
C PRO A 43 -21.42 11.52 -14.94
N GLU A 44 -22.19 12.40 -14.31
CA GLU A 44 -22.90 12.05 -13.08
C GLU A 44 -24.03 11.05 -13.39
N PRO A 45 -24.28 10.02 -12.54
CA PRO A 45 -23.76 9.81 -11.17
C PRO A 45 -22.47 8.97 -11.09
N HIS A 46 -21.95 8.48 -12.21
CA HIS A 46 -20.82 7.54 -12.23
C HIS A 46 -19.54 8.16 -11.67
N ARG A 47 -19.33 9.46 -11.87
CA ARG A 47 -18.19 10.19 -11.31
C ARG A 47 -18.22 10.21 -9.79
N ALA A 48 -19.37 10.51 -9.18
CA ALA A 48 -19.53 10.44 -7.73
C ALA A 48 -19.28 9.03 -7.19
N THR A 49 -19.80 7.98 -7.87
CA THR A 49 -19.53 6.59 -7.50
C THR A 49 -18.05 6.25 -7.57
N PHE A 50 -17.36 6.63 -8.65
CA PHE A 50 -15.93 6.38 -8.83
C PHE A 50 -15.09 7.06 -7.74
N LEU A 51 -15.35 8.35 -7.47
CA LEU A 51 -14.66 9.08 -6.40
C LEU A 51 -14.91 8.48 -5.02
N SER A 52 -16.12 7.99 -4.76
CA SER A 52 -16.46 7.33 -3.50
C SER A 52 -15.67 6.01 -3.33
N GLN A 53 -15.62 5.18 -4.37
CA GLN A 53 -14.84 3.93 -4.36
C GLN A 53 -13.34 4.20 -4.19
N TYR A 54 -12.80 5.21 -4.88
CA TYR A 54 -11.41 5.60 -4.75
C TYR A 54 -11.08 6.07 -3.31
N ARG A 55 -11.91 6.92 -2.72
CA ARG A 55 -11.74 7.36 -1.31
C ARG A 55 -11.85 6.21 -0.33
N PHE A 56 -12.73 5.25 -0.59
CA PHE A 56 -12.84 4.04 0.22
C PHE A 56 -11.55 3.21 0.18
N LEU A 57 -10.98 2.99 -1.01
CA LEU A 57 -9.69 2.32 -1.17
C LEU A 57 -8.56 3.06 -0.41
N LYS A 58 -8.51 4.40 -0.49
CA LYS A 58 -7.60 5.23 0.30
C LYS A 58 -7.80 5.08 1.81
N GLY A 59 -9.06 4.95 2.24
CA GLY A 59 -9.41 4.60 3.62
C GLY A 59 -8.85 3.24 4.06
N LEU A 60 -8.89 2.23 3.19
CA LEU A 60 -8.28 0.92 3.47
C LEU A 60 -6.75 1.00 3.53
N GLU A 61 -6.10 1.76 2.62
CA GLU A 61 -4.66 2.02 2.67
C GLU A 61 -4.27 2.68 4.01
N LEU A 62 -5.00 3.72 4.41
CA LEU A 62 -4.81 4.39 5.70
C LEU A 62 -5.01 3.41 6.88
N GLY A 63 -6.09 2.62 6.85
CA GLY A 63 -6.39 1.63 7.88
C GLY A 63 -5.28 0.59 8.04
N PHE A 64 -4.73 0.10 6.93
CA PHE A 64 -3.57 -0.79 6.96
C PHE A 64 -2.30 -0.08 7.47
N GLY A 65 -2.12 1.20 7.14
CA GLY A 65 -1.07 2.04 7.72
C GLY A 65 -1.18 2.21 9.24
N VAL A 66 -2.41 2.42 9.75
CA VAL A 66 -2.69 2.49 11.19
C VAL A 66 -2.41 1.15 11.87
N PHE A 67 -2.78 0.03 11.25
CA PHE A 67 -2.39 -1.30 11.73
C PHE A 67 -0.86 -1.44 11.81
N CYS A 68 -0.14 -1.06 10.75
CA CYS A 68 1.33 -1.09 10.74
C CYS A 68 1.91 -0.23 11.86
N TRP A 69 1.36 0.96 12.11
CA TRP A 69 1.79 1.84 13.19
C TRP A 69 1.57 1.23 14.57
N ALA A 70 0.37 0.69 14.81
CA ALA A 70 -0.02 0.12 16.09
C ALA A 70 0.83 -1.10 16.45
N PHE A 71 1.10 -1.97 15.48
CA PHE A 71 1.81 -3.24 15.67
C PHE A 71 3.26 -3.21 15.16
N ARG A 72 3.86 -2.02 15.05
CA ARG A 72 5.20 -1.80 14.44
C ARG A 72 6.32 -2.62 15.06
N ASN A 73 6.19 -3.01 16.32
CA ASN A 73 7.19 -3.83 17.01
C ASN A 73 6.89 -5.33 16.82
N GLU A 74 5.62 -5.69 16.88
CA GLU A 74 5.10 -7.06 16.80
C GLU A 74 5.21 -7.64 15.38
N ILE A 75 5.23 -6.79 14.35
CA ILE A 75 5.41 -7.20 12.95
C ILE A 75 6.78 -7.85 12.73
N PHE A 76 7.81 -7.48 13.50
CA PHE A 76 9.14 -8.09 13.42
C PHE A 76 9.30 -9.33 14.30
N LEU A 77 8.28 -9.70 15.08
CA LEU A 77 8.26 -10.90 15.88
C LEU A 77 7.48 -12.02 15.16
N PRO A 78 7.75 -13.31 15.42
CA PRO A 78 7.04 -14.43 14.79
C PRO A 78 5.60 -14.63 15.30
N LEU A 79 4.86 -13.54 15.52
CA LEU A 79 3.52 -13.48 16.06
C LEU A 79 2.45 -13.31 14.95
N THR A 80 1.18 -13.32 15.34
CA THR A 80 0.02 -13.11 14.46
C THR A 80 0.12 -11.84 13.61
N ALA A 81 0.63 -10.74 14.19
CA ALA A 81 0.77 -9.45 13.49
C ALA A 81 1.67 -9.56 12.24
N SER A 82 2.79 -10.29 12.32
CA SER A 82 3.68 -10.51 11.17
C SER A 82 2.98 -11.24 10.03
N ARG A 83 2.11 -12.22 10.33
CA ARG A 83 1.37 -12.98 9.33
C ARG A 83 0.32 -12.13 8.64
N VAL A 84 -0.39 -11.29 9.40
CA VAL A 84 -1.38 -10.35 8.85
C VAL A 84 -0.67 -9.30 7.98
N PHE A 85 0.45 -8.75 8.44
CA PHE A 85 1.25 -7.80 7.66
C PHE A 85 1.74 -8.41 6.34
N LEU A 86 2.41 -9.56 6.39
CA LEU A 86 2.93 -10.24 5.20
C LEU A 86 1.80 -10.68 4.27
N GLY A 87 0.68 -11.17 4.82
CA GLY A 87 -0.50 -11.52 4.04
C GLY A 87 -1.08 -10.33 3.28
N GLY A 88 -1.26 -9.19 3.96
CA GLY A 88 -1.76 -7.96 3.34
C GLY A 88 -0.80 -7.43 2.26
N LEU A 89 0.50 -7.46 2.53
CA LEU A 89 1.52 -7.00 1.59
C LEU A 89 1.61 -7.91 0.35
N CYS A 90 1.57 -9.24 0.53
CA CYS A 90 1.49 -10.19 -0.57
C CYS A 90 0.22 -10.00 -1.42
N ALA A 91 -0.93 -9.75 -0.78
CA ALA A 91 -2.17 -9.45 -1.49
C ALA A 91 -2.06 -8.15 -2.31
N GLY A 92 -1.44 -7.10 -1.75
CA GLY A 92 -1.18 -5.85 -2.48
C GLY A 92 -0.28 -6.04 -3.70
N VAL A 93 0.85 -6.74 -3.54
CA VAL A 93 1.75 -7.05 -4.66
C VAL A 93 1.05 -7.92 -5.70
N ALA A 94 0.28 -8.94 -5.29
CA ALA A 94 -0.48 -9.78 -6.21
C ALA A 94 -1.53 -8.98 -6.99
N ALA A 95 -2.25 -8.06 -6.33
CA ALA A 95 -3.21 -7.18 -6.99
C ALA A 95 -2.53 -6.29 -8.03
N ARG A 96 -1.36 -5.71 -7.71
CA ARG A 96 -0.59 -4.90 -8.68
C ARG A 96 -0.08 -5.71 -9.86
N VAL A 97 0.41 -6.93 -9.63
CA VAL A 97 0.84 -7.84 -10.71
C VAL A 97 -0.35 -8.20 -11.60
N LEU A 98 -1.50 -8.51 -11.01
CA LEU A 98 -2.72 -8.78 -11.77
C LEU A 98 -3.12 -7.57 -12.62
N SER A 99 -3.15 -6.36 -12.05
CA SER A 99 -3.44 -5.14 -12.81
C SER A 99 -2.42 -4.85 -13.91
N PHE A 100 -1.13 -5.14 -13.69
CA PHE A 100 -0.13 -5.02 -14.75
C PHE A 100 -0.44 -5.93 -15.95
N ILE A 101 -0.90 -7.15 -15.68
CA ILE A 101 -1.22 -8.16 -16.70
C ILE A 101 -2.54 -7.82 -17.41
N VAL A 102 -3.56 -7.40 -16.66
CA VAL A 102 -4.94 -7.22 -17.17
C VAL A 102 -5.17 -5.81 -17.71
N ASP A 103 -4.72 -4.79 -16.99
CA ASP A 103 -5.04 -3.38 -17.25
C ASP A 103 -3.90 -2.62 -17.97
N GLY A 104 -2.70 -3.22 -18.01
CA GLY A 104 -1.53 -2.68 -18.71
C GLY A 104 -0.53 -1.95 -17.80
N ASN A 105 0.35 -1.16 -18.41
CA ASN A 105 1.53 -0.62 -17.72
C ASN A 105 1.17 0.60 -16.84
N PRO A 106 1.35 0.51 -15.51
CA PRO A 106 1.05 1.61 -14.61
C PRO A 106 2.08 2.74 -14.73
N THR A 107 1.74 3.91 -14.19
CA THR A 107 2.67 5.04 -14.13
C THR A 107 3.92 4.69 -13.30
N LYS A 108 5.03 5.37 -13.56
CA LYS A 108 6.33 5.10 -12.89
C LYS A 108 6.24 5.18 -11.36
N VAL A 109 5.36 6.01 -10.82
CA VAL A 109 5.10 6.14 -9.38
C VAL A 109 4.56 4.84 -8.79
N PHE A 110 3.65 4.16 -9.49
CA PHE A 110 3.09 2.88 -9.05
C PHE A 110 4.12 1.74 -9.09
N ILE A 111 5.03 1.77 -10.06
CA ILE A 111 6.15 0.83 -10.10
C ILE A 111 7.04 1.02 -8.86
N ALA A 112 7.35 2.27 -8.49
CA ALA A 112 8.14 2.56 -7.30
C ALA A 112 7.45 2.06 -6.02
N PHE A 113 6.14 2.24 -5.87
CA PHE A 113 5.40 1.70 -4.74
C PHE A 113 5.36 0.17 -4.72
N CYS A 114 5.19 -0.48 -5.88
CA CYS A 114 5.24 -1.93 -5.98
C CYS A 114 6.60 -2.49 -5.56
N VAL A 115 7.69 -1.84 -5.98
CA VAL A 115 9.06 -2.24 -5.59
C VAL A 115 9.27 -2.02 -4.10
N LEU A 116 8.84 -0.87 -3.55
CA LEU A 116 8.94 -0.59 -2.12
C LEU A 116 8.17 -1.62 -1.29
N GLU A 117 6.95 -1.97 -1.69
CA GLU A 117 6.15 -3.02 -1.08
C GLU A 117 6.90 -4.35 -1.11
N ALA A 118 7.27 -4.84 -2.28
CA ALA A 118 7.94 -6.13 -2.45
C ALA A 118 9.25 -6.22 -1.65
N VAL A 119 10.09 -5.18 -1.69
CA VAL A 119 11.34 -5.12 -0.92
C VAL A 119 11.05 -5.12 0.58
N THR A 120 10.07 -4.34 1.05
CA THR A 120 9.68 -4.31 2.46
C THR A 120 9.18 -5.67 2.93
N GLY A 121 8.30 -6.32 2.15
CA GLY A 121 7.77 -7.64 2.46
C GLY A 121 8.87 -8.71 2.55
N PHE A 122 9.78 -8.73 1.56
CA PHE A 122 10.91 -9.64 1.56
C PHE A 122 11.82 -9.45 2.78
N LEU A 123 12.19 -8.20 3.09
CA LEU A 123 13.07 -7.89 4.22
C LEU A 123 12.44 -8.23 5.57
N VAL A 124 11.15 -7.93 5.76
CA VAL A 124 10.42 -8.28 7.00
C VAL A 124 10.30 -9.79 7.12
N TRP A 125 9.98 -10.50 6.03
CA TRP A 125 9.89 -11.95 6.03
C TRP A 125 11.23 -12.60 6.41
N GLU A 126 12.35 -12.17 5.82
CA GLU A 126 13.69 -12.67 6.17
C GLU A 126 14.01 -12.48 7.67
N VAL A 127 13.70 -11.31 8.24
CA VAL A 127 13.94 -11.03 9.66
C VAL A 127 13.08 -11.93 10.55
N VAL A 128 11.78 -12.04 10.25
CA VAL A 128 10.84 -12.86 11.04
C VAL A 128 11.18 -14.35 10.93
N TRP A 129 11.59 -14.81 9.75
CA TRP A 129 11.95 -16.21 9.53
C TRP A 129 13.22 -16.60 10.28
N ARG A 130 14.28 -15.77 10.20
CA ARG A 130 15.53 -16.00 10.95
C ARG A 130 15.31 -15.98 12.46
N GLY A 131 14.40 -15.13 12.94
CA GLY A 131 14.01 -15.09 14.36
C GLY A 131 13.26 -16.32 14.86
N ARG A 132 12.74 -17.19 13.98
CA ARG A 132 12.14 -18.49 14.39
C ARG A 132 13.16 -19.61 14.56
N THR A 133 14.32 -19.50 13.91
CA THR A 133 15.36 -20.53 13.89
C THR A 133 16.46 -20.31 14.93
N SER A 134 16.38 -19.21 15.67
CA SER A 134 17.23 -18.84 16.81
C SER A 134 16.54 -19.17 18.12
#